data_AF-A0A2P4T283-F1
#
_entry.id   AF-A0A2P4T283-F1
#
_cell.length_a   1.000
_cell.length_b   1.000
_cell.length_c   1.000
_cell.angle_alpha   90.00
_cell.angle_beta   90.00
_cell.angle_gamma   90.00
#
_symmetry.space_group_name_H-M   'P 1'
#
loop_
_entity.id
_entity.type
_entity.pdbx_description
1 polymer ?
#
loop_
_entity_poly.entity_id
_entity_poly.type
_entity_poly.pdbx_seq_one_letter_code
_entity_poly.pdbx_strand_id
1 'polypeptide(L)'
;QSSDDEDPSGKARSRHIAVNKADLANSIEVLESFKLARESWELLCSLESLDKEFTRICLSWKTETWLWLRIFLTDMIIYQGQYKKAISSLHHLAALQGSHSPQQITGQGSLENQRALIQLATCHFALGEYRQTCEKVLDLMCYILLPIQEGGKVQEEQPKVKSKFRKGSDLKLWPCTSRAIMPYCLHLLLACFKVSYSLLISNP
;
A
#
# COMPACT_ATOMS: atom_id res chain seq x y z
N GLN A 1 -20.41 11.92 28.42
CA GLN A 1 -19.02 12.40 28.26
C GLN A 1 -18.29 11.34 27.46
N SER A 2 -17.99 11.62 26.19
CA SER A 2 -17.20 10.76 25.30
C SER A 2 -15.94 11.56 24.98
N SER A 3 -14.80 11.01 25.38
CA SER A 3 -13.48 11.60 25.28
C SER A 3 -12.65 10.68 24.40
N ASP A 4 -12.87 10.75 23.08
CA ASP A 4 -11.93 10.26 22.07
C ASP A 4 -10.96 11.40 21.73
N ASP A 5 -10.11 11.73 22.69
CA ASP A 5 -8.86 12.44 22.41
C ASP A 5 -7.79 11.37 22.21
N GLU A 6 -7.76 10.77 21.01
CA GLU A 6 -6.59 10.04 20.54
C GLU A 6 -5.50 11.07 20.27
N ASP A 7 -4.61 11.18 21.26
CA ASP A 7 -3.35 11.91 21.26
C ASP A 7 -2.68 11.91 19.86
N PRO A 8 -2.47 13.08 19.21
CA PRO A 8 -1.67 13.15 17.98
C PRO A 8 -0.17 12.89 18.24
N SER A 9 0.20 12.55 19.49
CA SER A 9 1.54 12.25 19.97
C SER A 9 2.03 10.83 19.62
N GLY A 10 1.45 10.21 18.59
CA GLY A 10 1.99 8.99 18.00
C GLY A 10 3.34 9.28 17.36
N LYS A 11 4.43 9.28 18.15
CA LYS A 11 5.78 9.00 17.67
C LYS A 11 5.64 7.79 16.78
N ALA A 12 5.60 8.00 15.47
CA ALA A 12 5.62 6.94 14.50
C ALA A 12 6.93 6.20 14.78
N ARG A 13 6.86 5.12 15.56
CA ARG A 13 8.01 4.25 15.81
C ARG A 13 8.53 3.96 14.43
N SER A 14 9.73 4.45 14.11
CA SER A 14 10.35 4.31 12.80
C SER A 14 10.32 2.82 12.43
N ARG A 15 9.30 2.42 11.67
CA ARG A 15 9.10 1.02 11.32
C ARG A 15 10.21 0.72 10.33
N HIS A 16 11.06 -0.23 10.70
CA HIS A 16 12.19 -0.62 9.87
C HIS A 16 11.64 -1.15 8.54
N ILE A 17 12.17 -0.69 7.41
CA ILE A 17 11.76 -1.18 6.09
C ILE A 17 12.82 -2.13 5.56
N ALA A 18 12.39 -3.33 5.22
CA ALA A 18 13.19 -4.35 4.57
C ALA A 18 12.77 -4.53 3.12
N VAL A 19 13.75 -4.75 2.24
CA VAL A 19 13.53 -5.10 0.83
C VAL A 19 14.05 -6.51 0.60
N ASN A 20 13.28 -7.36 -0.08
CA ASN A 20 13.79 -8.67 -0.48
C ASN A 20 14.74 -8.50 -1.68
N LYS A 21 16.02 -8.77 -1.47
CA LYS A 21 17.05 -8.67 -2.51
C LYS A 21 16.82 -9.60 -3.70
N ALA A 22 16.14 -10.73 -3.49
CA ALA A 22 15.84 -11.69 -4.54
C ALA A 22 14.76 -11.19 -5.52
N ASP A 23 13.89 -10.28 -5.07
CA ASP A 23 12.74 -9.82 -5.84
C ASP A 23 13.01 -8.49 -6.57
N LEU A 24 14.12 -7.80 -6.25
CA LEU A 24 14.44 -6.47 -6.77
C LEU A 24 15.95 -6.25 -6.97
N ALA A 25 16.37 -6.15 -8.23
CA ALA A 25 17.79 -6.03 -8.62
C ALA A 25 18.49 -4.78 -8.04
N ASN A 26 17.79 -3.65 -7.98
CA ASN A 26 18.28 -2.39 -7.39
C ASN A 26 17.80 -2.16 -5.95
N SER A 27 17.60 -3.24 -5.19
CA SER A 27 17.04 -3.20 -3.83
C SER A 27 17.77 -2.28 -2.84
N ILE A 28 19.09 -2.10 -2.99
CA ILE A 28 19.89 -1.21 -2.12
C ILE A 28 19.55 0.26 -2.40
N GLU A 29 19.65 0.67 -3.67
CA GLU A 29 19.37 2.04 -4.11
C GLU A 29 17.92 2.46 -3.80
N VAL A 30 16.96 1.54 -4.01
CA VAL A 30 15.55 1.79 -3.70
C VAL A 30 15.33 1.98 -2.20
N LEU A 31 16.02 1.20 -1.36
CA LEU A 31 15.94 1.35 0.09
C LEU A 31 16.56 2.68 0.56
N GLU A 32 17.69 3.08 -0.01
CA GLU A 32 18.34 4.37 0.29
C GLU A 32 17.48 5.55 -0.15
N SER A 33 16.93 5.49 -1.36
CA SER A 33 16.00 6.51 -1.88
C SER A 33 14.77 6.64 -1.00
N PHE A 34 14.20 5.52 -0.55
CA PHE A 34 13.08 5.53 0.37
C PHE A 34 13.45 6.18 1.71
N LYS A 35 14.59 5.80 2.30
CA LYS A 35 15.06 6.37 3.59
C LYS A 35 15.22 7.88 3.48
N LEU A 36 15.87 8.35 2.41
CA LEU A 36 16.07 9.77 2.15
C LEU A 36 14.73 10.51 1.99
N ALA A 37 13.79 9.95 1.22
CA ALA A 37 12.48 10.57 1.02
C ALA A 37 11.69 10.65 2.34
N ARG A 38 11.74 9.60 3.16
CA ARG A 38 11.11 9.58 4.50
C ARG A 38 11.75 10.62 5.43
N GLU A 39 13.08 10.66 5.51
CA GLU A 39 13.80 11.62 6.37
C GLU A 39 13.54 13.06 5.93
N SER A 40 13.43 13.29 4.61
CA SER A 40 13.05 14.59 4.05
C SER A 40 11.61 14.97 4.43
N TRP A 41 10.69 14.01 4.42
CA TRP A 41 9.30 14.22 4.85
C TRP A 41 9.20 14.49 6.36
N GLU A 42 9.94 13.75 7.18
CA GLU A 42 10.01 13.99 8.63
C GLU A 42 10.57 15.37 8.94
N LEU A 43 11.63 15.80 8.23
CA LEU A 43 12.17 17.14 8.34
C LEU A 43 11.14 18.20 7.94
N LEU A 44 10.46 18.01 6.81
CA LEU A 44 9.43 18.90 6.31
C LEU A 44 8.31 19.09 7.34
N CYS A 45 7.84 18.01 7.96
CA CYS A 45 6.79 18.06 8.98
C CYS A 45 7.28 18.52 10.36
N SER A 46 8.60 18.60 10.60
CA SER A 46 9.15 18.99 11.90
C SER A 46 9.06 20.50 12.18
N LEU A 47 8.95 21.32 11.14
CA LEU A 47 8.93 22.78 11.22
C LEU A 47 7.76 23.33 10.42
N GLU A 48 6.85 24.05 11.09
CA GLU A 48 5.67 24.66 10.45
C GLU A 48 6.04 25.63 9.32
N SER A 49 7.21 26.30 9.40
CA SER A 49 7.69 27.18 8.34
C SER A 49 8.01 26.41 7.05
N LEU A 50 8.61 25.22 7.15
CA LEU A 50 8.95 24.39 5.99
C LEU A 50 7.67 23.85 5.33
N ASP A 51 6.70 23.40 6.12
CA ASP A 51 5.40 22.93 5.60
C ASP A 51 4.66 24.03 4.80
N LYS A 52 4.65 25.26 5.34
CA LYS A 52 4.06 26.42 4.65
C LYS A 52 4.78 26.76 3.35
N GLU A 53 6.11 26.74 3.34
CA GLU A 53 6.89 27.02 2.14
C GLU A 53 6.73 25.94 1.09
N PHE A 54 6.76 24.67 1.49
CA PHE A 54 6.52 23.53 0.60
C PHE A 54 5.13 23.58 -0.02
N THR A 55 4.11 23.90 0.77
CA THR A 55 2.73 24.08 0.28
C THR A 55 2.67 25.21 -0.75
N ARG A 56 3.35 26.35 -0.50
CA ARG A 56 3.43 27.47 -1.45
C ARG A 56 4.11 27.07 -2.76
N ILE A 57 5.19 26.30 -2.69
CA ILE A 57 5.90 25.77 -3.87
C ILE A 57 4.98 24.83 -4.64
N CYS A 58 4.32 23.88 -3.96
CA CYS A 58 3.39 22.94 -4.57
C CYS A 58 2.28 23.65 -5.37
N LEU A 59 1.67 24.69 -4.77
CA LEU A 59 0.66 25.51 -5.44
C LEU A 59 1.23 26.26 -6.64
N SER A 60 2.41 26.87 -6.48
CA SER A 60 3.05 27.65 -7.55
C SER A 60 3.43 26.78 -8.75
N TRP A 61 3.82 25.54 -8.50
CA TRP A 61 4.23 24.58 -9.52
C TRP A 61 3.10 23.68 -10.02
N LYS A 62 1.87 23.86 -9.50
CA LYS A 62 0.70 23.06 -9.86
C LYS A 62 0.93 21.56 -9.71
N THR A 63 1.59 21.20 -8.60
CA THR A 63 2.01 19.81 -8.33
C THR A 63 0.83 18.89 -8.06
N GLU A 64 -0.41 19.41 -7.97
CA GLU A 64 -1.60 18.58 -7.94
C GLU A 64 -1.62 17.61 -9.12
N THR A 65 -1.19 18.01 -10.32
CA THR A 65 -1.19 17.09 -11.47
C THR A 65 -0.11 16.00 -11.39
N TRP A 66 0.83 16.10 -10.45
CA TRP A 66 1.97 15.21 -10.37
C TRP A 66 1.60 13.91 -9.65
N LEU A 67 1.33 12.87 -10.45
CA LEU A 67 0.95 11.56 -9.95
C LEU A 67 1.95 11.00 -8.94
N TRP A 68 3.27 11.12 -9.21
CA TRP A 68 4.32 10.64 -8.32
C TRP A 68 4.25 11.27 -6.93
N LEU A 69 3.97 12.58 -6.85
CA LEU A 69 3.91 13.29 -5.58
C LEU A 69 2.70 12.84 -4.78
N ARG A 70 1.53 12.70 -5.42
CA ARG A 70 0.33 12.18 -4.75
C ARG A 70 0.49 10.73 -4.26
N ILE A 71 1.15 9.89 -5.06
CA ILE A 71 1.53 8.51 -4.70
C ILE A 71 2.40 8.53 -3.43
N PHE A 72 3.44 9.36 -3.43
CA PHE A 72 4.36 9.50 -2.29
C PHE A 72 3.65 9.99 -1.02
N LEU A 73 2.83 11.04 -1.12
CA LEU A 73 2.07 11.56 0.01
C LEU A 73 1.13 10.50 0.59
N THR A 74 0.46 9.74 -0.27
CA THR A 74 -0.41 8.62 0.15
C THR A 74 0.40 7.54 0.87
N ASP A 75 1.57 7.18 0.36
CA ASP A 75 2.48 6.21 0.99
C ASP A 75 2.95 6.68 2.37
N MET A 76 3.23 7.97 2.54
CA MET A 76 3.60 8.53 3.84
C MET A 76 2.44 8.47 4.84
N ILE A 77 1.21 8.75 4.41
CA ILE A 77 0.01 8.62 5.26
C ILE A 77 -0.18 7.15 5.71
N ILE A 78 0.01 6.17 4.80
CA ILE A 78 -0.02 4.73 5.13
C ILE A 78 1.13 4.36 6.08
N TYR A 79 2.34 4.87 5.83
CA TYR A 79 3.51 4.63 6.67
C TYR A 79 3.34 5.18 8.09
N GLN A 80 2.62 6.29 8.25
CA GLN A 80 2.25 6.84 9.56
C GLN A 80 1.09 6.08 10.24
N GLY A 81 0.42 5.16 9.54
CA GLY A 81 -0.71 4.39 10.08
C GLY A 81 -2.04 5.15 10.06
N GLN A 82 -2.13 6.27 9.36
CA GLN A 82 -3.34 7.09 9.26
C GLN A 82 -4.30 6.51 8.19
N TYR A 83 -4.75 5.27 8.38
CA TYR A 83 -5.41 4.47 7.33
C TYR A 83 -6.72 5.10 6.79
N LYS A 84 -7.53 5.76 7.63
CA LYS A 84 -8.75 6.46 7.18
C LYS A 84 -8.44 7.61 6.21
N LYS A 85 -7.38 8.38 6.49
CA LYS A 85 -6.92 9.45 5.59
C LYS A 85 -6.32 8.87 4.30
N ALA A 86 -5.59 7.76 4.40
CA ALA A 86 -5.04 7.07 3.24
C ALA A 86 -6.15 6.60 2.29
N ILE A 87 -7.22 5.99 2.81
CA ILE A 87 -8.40 5.59 2.02
C ILE A 87 -9.00 6.78 1.27
N SER A 88 -9.18 7.92 1.95
CA SER A 88 -9.70 9.14 1.33
C SER A 88 -8.77 9.65 0.21
N SER A 89 -7.46 9.63 0.43
CA SER A 89 -6.45 10.00 -0.57
C SER A 89 -6.47 9.07 -1.78
N LEU A 90 -6.62 7.76 -1.57
CA LEU A 90 -6.69 6.75 -2.63
C LEU A 90 -7.95 6.92 -3.49
N HIS A 91 -9.10 7.21 -2.89
CA HIS A 91 -10.33 7.51 -3.64
C HIS A 91 -10.21 8.80 -4.44
N HIS A 92 -9.58 9.85 -3.88
CA HIS A 92 -9.33 11.09 -4.60
C HIS A 92 -8.42 10.86 -5.82
N LEU A 93 -7.34 10.08 -5.64
CA LEU A 93 -6.45 9.66 -6.73
C LEU A 93 -7.21 8.95 -7.86
N ALA A 94 -8.09 8.01 -7.53
CA ALA A 94 -8.89 7.29 -8.50
C ALA A 94 -9.86 8.22 -9.26
N ALA A 95 -10.50 9.16 -8.57
CA ALA A 95 -11.42 10.12 -9.20
C ALA A 95 -10.73 11.02 -10.23
N LEU A 96 -9.48 11.39 -9.98
CA LEU A 96 -8.68 12.21 -10.89
C LEU A 96 -8.23 11.42 -12.12
N GLN A 97 -7.93 10.14 -11.97
CA GLN A 97 -7.54 9.25 -13.07
C GLN A 97 -8.73 8.89 -13.97
N GLY A 98 -9.96 8.82 -13.44
CA GLY A 98 -11.18 8.56 -14.20
C GLY A 98 -11.55 9.62 -15.25
N SER A 99 -10.86 10.76 -15.28
CA SER A 99 -11.08 11.84 -16.26
C SER A 99 -10.15 11.77 -17.50
N HIS A 100 -9.13 10.91 -17.48
CA HIS A 100 -8.09 10.85 -18.51
C HIS A 100 -7.80 9.40 -18.97
N SER A 101 -8.77 8.70 -19.56
CA SER A 101 -8.45 7.68 -20.59
C SER A 101 -9.68 7.29 -21.43
N PRO A 102 -9.71 7.67 -22.73
CA PRO A 102 -10.61 7.07 -23.72
C PRO A 102 -10.08 5.73 -24.29
N GLN A 103 -9.04 5.13 -23.69
CA GLN A 103 -8.39 3.93 -24.22
C GLN A 103 -8.12 2.91 -23.10
N GLN A 104 -9.16 2.21 -22.67
CA GLN A 104 -9.01 0.88 -22.04
C GLN A 104 -9.93 -0.09 -22.77
N ILE A 105 -9.55 -0.44 -24.01
CA ILE A 105 -10.04 -1.62 -24.71
C ILE A 105 -8.97 -2.70 -24.51
N THR A 106 -8.95 -3.30 -23.33
CA THR A 106 -8.39 -4.62 -22.97
C THR A 106 -8.45 -4.71 -21.44
N GLY A 107 -8.94 -5.83 -20.90
CA GLY A 107 -9.21 -6.03 -19.46
C GLY A 107 -7.98 -6.05 -18.53
N GLN A 108 -6.94 -5.27 -18.83
CA GLN A 108 -5.79 -5.03 -17.96
C GLN A 108 -6.02 -3.74 -17.19
N GLY A 109 -6.36 -3.85 -15.90
CA GLY A 109 -6.29 -2.69 -15.00
C GLY A 109 -4.86 -2.17 -14.93
N SER A 110 -4.67 -0.86 -15.04
CA SER A 110 -3.35 -0.21 -14.94
C SER A 110 -2.61 -0.62 -13.67
N LEU A 111 -1.28 -0.69 -13.70
CA LEU A 111 -0.45 -1.05 -12.54
C LEU A 111 -0.76 -0.16 -11.32
N GLU A 112 -1.07 1.11 -11.58
CA GLU A 112 -1.49 2.11 -10.60
C GLU A 112 -2.81 1.73 -9.92
N ASN A 113 -3.76 1.16 -10.67
CA ASN A 113 -5.02 0.68 -10.12
C ASN A 113 -4.82 -0.57 -9.25
N GLN A 114 -3.96 -1.49 -9.69
CA GLN A 114 -3.58 -2.66 -8.88
C GLN A 114 -2.93 -2.24 -7.56
N ARG A 115 -2.02 -1.26 -7.61
CA ARG A 115 -1.40 -0.65 -6.43
C ARG A 115 -2.45 -0.01 -5.52
N ALA A 116 -3.37 0.77 -6.05
CA ALA A 116 -4.41 1.41 -5.26
C ALA A 116 -5.33 0.39 -4.56
N LEU A 117 -5.74 -0.66 -5.26
CA LEU A 117 -6.58 -1.73 -4.70
C LEU A 117 -5.88 -2.47 -3.56
N ILE A 118 -4.60 -2.84 -3.71
CA ILE A 118 -3.88 -3.52 -2.63
C ILE A 118 -3.66 -2.60 -1.42
N GLN A 119 -3.43 -1.31 -1.65
CA GLN A 119 -3.31 -0.32 -0.57
C GLN A 119 -4.65 -0.12 0.16
N LEU A 120 -5.77 -0.04 -0.56
CA LEU A 120 -7.11 0.02 0.01
C LEU A 120 -7.40 -1.22 0.87
N ALA A 121 -7.15 -2.43 0.32
CA ALA A 121 -7.33 -3.67 1.06
C ALA A 121 -6.50 -3.69 2.36
N THR A 122 -5.24 -3.25 2.29
CA THR A 122 -4.34 -3.18 3.46
C THR A 122 -4.85 -2.19 4.50
N CYS A 123 -5.35 -1.03 4.08
CA CYS A 123 -5.90 -0.02 4.98
C CYS A 123 -7.17 -0.51 5.67
N HIS A 124 -8.11 -1.10 4.92
CA HIS A 124 -9.32 -1.70 5.49
C HIS A 124 -8.98 -2.81 6.49
N PHE A 125 -8.00 -3.66 6.17
CA PHE A 125 -7.58 -4.73 7.07
C PHE A 125 -7.03 -4.17 8.38
N ALA A 126 -6.19 -3.13 8.31
CA ALA A 126 -5.62 -2.49 9.48
C ALA A 126 -6.67 -1.80 10.37
N LEU A 127 -7.81 -1.41 9.80
CA LEU A 127 -8.97 -0.86 10.52
C LEU A 127 -9.95 -1.92 11.04
N GLY A 128 -9.71 -3.21 10.75
CA GLY A 128 -10.63 -4.31 11.10
C GLY A 128 -11.85 -4.42 10.19
N GLU A 129 -11.86 -3.71 9.07
CA GLU A 129 -12.93 -3.69 8.07
C GLU A 129 -12.77 -4.90 7.10
N TYR A 130 -12.95 -6.10 7.64
CA TYR A 130 -12.63 -7.36 6.92
C TYR A 130 -13.50 -7.59 5.68
N ARG A 131 -14.76 -7.14 5.68
CA ARG A 131 -15.64 -7.26 4.51
C ARG A 131 -15.09 -6.46 3.33
N GLN A 132 -14.74 -5.20 3.56
CA GLN A 132 -14.15 -4.30 2.56
C GLN A 132 -12.78 -4.80 2.12
N THR A 133 -11.99 -5.34 3.06
CA THR A 133 -10.72 -6.00 2.75
C THR A 133 -10.91 -7.11 1.73
N CYS A 134 -11.80 -8.07 2.02
CA CYS A 134 -12.09 -9.19 1.12
C CYS A 134 -12.59 -8.71 -0.25
N GLU A 135 -13.49 -7.73 -0.27
CA GLU A 135 -14.01 -7.14 -1.52
C GLU A 135 -12.87 -6.60 -2.40
N LYS A 136 -11.98 -5.75 -1.85
CA LYS A 136 -10.86 -5.18 -2.63
C LYS A 136 -9.84 -6.22 -3.05
N VAL A 137 -9.60 -7.26 -2.23
CA VAL A 137 -8.73 -8.37 -2.62
C VAL A 137 -9.34 -9.17 -3.77
N LEU A 138 -10.65 -9.45 -3.73
CA LEU A 138 -11.33 -10.16 -4.81
C LEU A 138 -11.32 -9.35 -6.11
N ASP A 139 -11.57 -8.03 -6.04
CA ASP A 139 -11.44 -7.12 -7.17
C ASP A 139 -10.04 -7.23 -7.80
N LEU A 140 -8.98 -7.15 -6.97
CA LEU A 140 -7.59 -7.25 -7.40
C LEU A 140 -7.25 -8.61 -8.01
N MET A 141 -7.75 -9.69 -7.41
CA MET A 141 -7.55 -11.04 -7.91
C MET A 141 -8.17 -11.22 -9.29
N CYS A 142 -9.36 -10.66 -9.56
CA CYS A 142 -9.96 -10.66 -10.89
C CYS A 142 -9.05 -10.01 -11.95
N TYR A 143 -8.32 -8.94 -11.60
CA TYR A 143 -7.35 -8.33 -12.51
C TYR A 143 -6.08 -9.16 -12.74
N ILE A 144 -5.61 -9.88 -11.71
CA ILE A 144 -4.36 -10.67 -11.77
C ILE A 144 -4.57 -12.04 -12.43
N LEU A 145 -5.74 -12.65 -12.25
CA LEU A 145 -6.12 -13.96 -12.82
C LEU A 145 -6.44 -13.92 -14.32
N LEU A 146 -6.61 -12.74 -14.91
CA LEU A 146 -6.76 -12.58 -16.35
C LEU A 146 -5.38 -12.47 -17.04
N PRO A 147 -4.76 -13.62 -17.33
CA PRO A 147 -4.23 -13.85 -18.66
C PRO A 147 -4.52 -15.27 -19.16
N ILE A 148 -5.47 -15.44 -20.09
CA ILE A 148 -5.45 -16.56 -21.05
C ILE A 148 -4.87 -16.00 -22.35
N GLN A 149 -3.54 -15.98 -22.45
CA GLN A 149 -2.85 -16.02 -23.75
C GLN A 149 -1.63 -16.93 -23.60
N GLU A 150 -1.46 -17.73 -24.64
CA GLU A 150 -0.80 -19.03 -24.72
C GLU A 150 0.70 -19.08 -24.35
N GLY A 151 1.10 -20.24 -23.85
CA GLY A 151 2.31 -20.92 -24.33
C GLY A 151 3.68 -20.35 -23.95
N GLY A 152 4.18 -20.67 -22.75
CA GLY A 152 5.60 -20.54 -22.43
C GLY A 152 5.98 -21.39 -21.24
N LYS A 153 6.83 -22.41 -21.44
CA LYS A 153 7.35 -23.26 -20.36
C LYS A 153 8.08 -22.41 -19.33
N VAL A 154 7.54 -22.29 -18.12
CA VAL A 154 8.24 -21.71 -16.98
C VAL A 154 8.67 -22.86 -16.06
N GLN A 155 9.98 -23.04 -15.98
CA GLN A 155 10.66 -23.96 -15.09
C GLN A 155 10.31 -23.58 -13.64
N GLU A 156 9.69 -24.53 -12.94
CA GLU A 156 9.30 -24.42 -11.54
C GLU A 156 10.57 -24.49 -10.66
N GLU A 157 11.18 -23.35 -10.35
CA GLU A 157 12.22 -23.31 -9.33
C GLU A 157 11.57 -22.97 -7.97
N GLN A 158 11.49 -23.98 -7.11
CA GLN A 158 11.08 -23.82 -5.72
C GLN A 158 12.06 -22.90 -4.96
N PRO A 159 11.60 -21.84 -4.29
CA PRO A 159 12.38 -21.24 -3.22
C PRO A 159 12.04 -21.96 -1.92
N LYS A 160 12.92 -22.90 -1.51
CA LYS A 160 13.03 -23.32 -0.11
C LYS A 160 13.57 -22.15 0.71
N VAL A 161 12.72 -21.24 1.16
CA VAL A 161 13.10 -20.29 2.21
C VAL A 161 12.05 -20.31 3.31
N LYS A 162 12.38 -20.99 4.41
CA LYS A 162 11.65 -20.87 5.67
C LYS A 162 11.79 -19.42 6.16
N SER A 163 10.79 -18.59 5.87
CA SER A 163 10.70 -17.26 6.47
C SER A 163 10.40 -17.43 7.95
N LYS A 164 11.42 -17.30 8.80
CA LYS A 164 11.22 -17.17 10.24
C LYS A 164 10.51 -15.84 10.50
N PHE A 165 9.21 -15.92 10.74
CA PHE A 165 8.40 -14.81 11.23
C PHE A 165 9.01 -14.28 12.53
N ARG A 166 9.48 -13.03 12.53
CA ARG A 166 9.64 -12.24 13.75
C ARG A 166 8.49 -11.24 13.82
N LYS A 167 7.94 -11.16 15.03
CA LYS A 167 6.76 -10.41 15.44
C LYS A 167 6.95 -8.90 15.18
N GLY A 168 6.18 -8.32 14.26
CA GLY A 168 5.51 -7.03 14.45
C GLY A 168 6.22 -5.68 14.25
N SER A 169 7.51 -5.57 13.88
CA SER A 169 8.17 -4.24 13.75
C SER A 169 8.54 -3.81 12.33
N ASP A 170 8.75 -4.76 11.41
CA ASP A 170 9.39 -4.46 10.12
C ASP A 170 8.36 -4.45 8.99
N LEU A 171 8.29 -3.34 8.27
CA LEU A 171 7.56 -3.22 7.03
C LEU A 171 8.40 -3.77 5.87
N LYS A 172 7.74 -4.36 4.88
CA LYS A 172 8.41 -4.87 3.68
C LYS A 172 8.01 -4.04 2.47
N LEU A 173 9.00 -3.57 1.73
CA LEU A 173 8.78 -2.99 0.42
C LEU A 173 8.72 -4.12 -0.60
N TRP A 174 7.61 -4.19 -1.33
CA TRP A 174 7.37 -5.23 -2.34
C TRP A 174 7.19 -4.60 -3.71
N PRO A 175 7.73 -5.22 -4.78
CA PRO A 175 7.41 -4.80 -6.13
C PRO A 175 5.92 -5.08 -6.41
N CYS A 176 5.25 -4.15 -7.07
CA CYS A 176 3.88 -4.32 -7.53
C CYS A 176 3.90 -5.26 -8.75
N THR A 177 3.98 -6.57 -8.51
CA THR A 177 3.99 -7.61 -9.55
C THR A 177 3.02 -8.72 -9.17
N SER A 178 2.40 -9.37 -10.15
CA SER A 178 1.49 -10.50 -9.90
C SER A 178 2.12 -11.57 -9.01
N ARG A 179 3.42 -11.85 -9.21
CA ARG A 179 4.19 -12.83 -8.43
C ARG A 179 4.27 -12.47 -6.94
N ALA A 180 4.44 -11.20 -6.60
CA ALA A 180 4.53 -10.74 -5.21
C ALA A 180 3.14 -10.47 -4.59
N ILE A 181 2.20 -9.95 -5.39
CA ILE A 181 0.87 -9.54 -4.93
C ILE A 181 -0.03 -10.74 -4.66
N MET A 182 -0.01 -11.77 -5.49
CA MET A 182 -0.92 -12.91 -5.36
C MET A 182 -0.73 -13.67 -4.02
N PRO A 183 0.50 -14.03 -3.58
CA PRO A 183 0.69 -14.62 -2.25
C PRO A 183 0.23 -13.69 -1.11
N TYR A 184 0.42 -12.38 -1.26
CA TYR A 184 -0.02 -11.40 -0.26
C TYR A 184 -1.56 -11.35 -0.17
N CYS A 185 -2.27 -11.34 -1.30
CA CYS A 185 -3.72 -11.41 -1.35
C CYS A 185 -4.27 -12.64 -0.64
N LEU A 186 -3.68 -13.81 -0.90
CA LEU A 186 -4.07 -15.06 -0.24
C LEU A 186 -3.83 -14.99 1.27
N HIS A 187 -2.67 -14.48 1.71
CA HIS A 187 -2.40 -14.29 3.13
C HIS A 187 -3.40 -13.34 3.80
N LEU A 188 -3.80 -12.26 3.12
CA LEU A 188 -4.76 -11.30 3.66
C LEU A 188 -6.16 -11.90 3.80
N LEU A 189 -6.62 -12.66 2.80
CA LEU A 189 -7.89 -13.40 2.87
C LEU A 189 -7.88 -14.42 4.01
N LEU A 190 -6.82 -15.24 4.11
CA LEU A 190 -6.67 -16.22 5.18
C LEU A 190 -6.66 -15.55 6.56
N ALA A 191 -6.03 -14.39 6.69
CA ALA A 191 -6.05 -13.61 7.93
C ALA A 191 -7.46 -13.13 8.28
N CYS A 192 -8.24 -12.64 7.30
CA CYS A 192 -9.64 -12.25 7.50
C CYS A 192 -10.50 -13.44 7.96
N PHE A 193 -10.35 -14.61 7.33
CA PHE A 193 -11.06 -15.81 7.73
C PHE A 193 -10.68 -16.25 9.14
N LYS A 194 -9.38 -16.25 9.48
CA LYS A 194 -8.91 -16.63 10.82
C LYS A 194 -9.57 -15.77 11.91
N VAL A 195 -9.66 -14.46 11.72
CA VAL A 195 -10.33 -13.56 12.67
C VAL A 195 -11.82 -13.90 12.78
N SER A 196 -12.49 -14.13 11.63
CA SER A 196 -13.91 -14.47 11.59
C SER A 196 -14.21 -15.77 12.34
N TYR A 197 -13.39 -16.81 12.15
CA TYR A 197 -13.50 -18.07 12.88
C TYR A 197 -13.22 -17.91 14.39
N SER A 198 -12.23 -17.10 14.77
CA SER A 198 -11.97 -16.82 16.19
C SER A 198 -13.13 -16.08 16.87
N LEU A 199 -13.79 -15.15 16.18
CA LEU A 199 -14.96 -14.45 16.71
C LEU A 199 -16.16 -15.38 16.87
N LEU A 200 -16.40 -16.29 15.92
CA LEU A 200 -17.47 -17.30 15.99
C LEU A 200 -17.28 -18.27 17.16
N ILE A 201 -16.05 -18.69 17.47
CA ILE A 201 -15.76 -19.59 18.60
C ILE A 201 -15.87 -18.85 19.94
N SER A 202 -15.64 -17.53 19.95
CA SER A 202 -15.64 -16.71 21.18
C SER A 202 -17.02 -16.16 21.55
N ASN A 203 -18.01 -16.23 20.66
CA ASN A 203 -19.42 -15.93 20.90
C ASN A 203 -20.27 -17.15 20.47
N PRO A 204 -20.32 -18.23 21.28
CA PRO A 204 -21.20 -19.37 21.05
C PRO A 204 -22.68 -19.01 21.23
#